data_AF-A0A9X1KBS3-F1
#
_entry.id   AF-A0A9X1KBS3-F1
#
_cell.length_a   1.000
_cell.length_b   1.000
_cell.length_c   1.000
_cell.angle_alpha   90.00
_cell.angle_beta   90.00
_cell.angle_gamma   90.00
#
_symmetry.space_group_name_H-M   'P 1'
#
loop_
_entity.id
_entity.type
_entity.pdbx_description
1 polymer ?
#
loop_
_entity_poly.entity_id
_entity_poly.type
_entity_poly.pdbx_seq_one_letter_code
_entity_poly.pdbx_strand_id
1 'polypeptide(L)'
;MNQFLSYKHIENWFKAIEEGTIKVCKEQLLLKKYLEERVFTREDIYFDMQMVEDSINIPAQYFPFELIPWEKFLQCFIYGFRWKKDKTLVFNRYLSLMGRGNGKTGFASWNNFFLLTAKHGIKNYD
;
A
#
# COMPACT_ATOMS: atom_id res chain seq x y z
N MET A 1 14.97 14.28 -3.87
CA MET A 1 14.95 12.88 -3.39
C MET A 1 13.60 12.30 -3.77
N ASN A 2 13.56 11.07 -4.30
CA ASN A 2 12.32 10.46 -4.78
C ASN A 2 11.44 10.09 -3.59
N GLN A 3 10.40 10.90 -3.32
CA GLN A 3 9.53 10.76 -2.13
C GLN A 3 8.92 9.35 -1.98
N PHE A 4 8.78 8.61 -3.08
CA PHE A 4 8.16 7.30 -3.10
C PHE A 4 9.11 6.21 -2.62
N LEU A 5 10.36 6.20 -3.12
CA LEU A 5 11.36 5.18 -2.78
C LEU A 5 11.84 5.30 -1.33
N SER A 6 11.87 6.52 -0.77
CA SER A 6 12.27 6.75 0.61
C SER A 6 11.19 6.39 1.64
N TYR A 7 9.98 5.99 1.21
CA TYR A 7 8.93 5.65 2.15
C TYR A 7 9.12 4.23 2.69
N LYS A 8 9.21 4.10 4.02
CA LYS A 8 9.63 2.89 4.74
C LYS A 8 8.98 1.58 4.26
N HIS A 9 7.69 1.58 3.92
CA HIS A 9 7.02 0.35 3.50
C HIS A 9 7.32 -0.06 2.06
N ILE A 10 7.64 0.90 1.19
CA ILE A 10 8.14 0.65 -0.17
C ILE A 10 9.59 0.20 -0.09
N GLU A 11 10.42 0.94 0.64
CA GLU A 11 11.84 0.65 0.81
C GLU A 11 12.07 -0.74 1.42
N ASN A 12 11.38 -1.07 2.52
CA ASN A 12 11.53 -2.37 3.18
C ASN A 12 11.14 -3.53 2.26
N TRP A 13 10.09 -3.36 1.43
CA TRP A 13 9.68 -4.39 0.49
C TRP A 13 10.71 -4.56 -0.63
N PHE A 14 11.23 -3.46 -1.18
CA PHE A 14 12.23 -3.50 -2.24
C PHE A 14 13.56 -4.08 -1.77
N LYS A 15 14.01 -3.70 -0.57
CA LYS A 15 15.19 -4.30 0.08
C LYS A 15 15.01 -5.80 0.27
N ALA A 16 13.84 -6.24 0.74
CA ALA A 16 13.59 -7.67 0.90
C ALA A 16 13.68 -8.46 -0.42
N ILE A 17 13.25 -7.85 -1.53
CA ILE A 17 13.41 -8.41 -2.89
C ILE A 17 14.90 -8.47 -3.27
N GLU A 18 15.62 -7.37 -3.11
CA GLU A 18 17.01 -7.22 -3.54
C GLU A 18 17.98 -8.11 -2.74
N GLU A 19 17.74 -8.24 -1.43
CA GLU A 19 18.50 -9.08 -0.52
C GLU A 19 18.09 -10.57 -0.60
N GLY A 20 17.00 -10.89 -1.30
CA GLY A 20 16.50 -12.25 -1.42
C GLY A 20 15.94 -12.84 -0.13
N THR A 21 15.58 -12.00 0.85
CA THR A 21 14.98 -12.44 2.13
C THR A 21 13.54 -12.92 1.96
N ILE A 22 12.92 -12.61 0.81
CA ILE A 22 11.63 -13.16 0.38
C ILE A 22 11.75 -13.86 -0.98
N LYS A 23 10.96 -14.90 -1.17
CA LYS A 23 10.78 -15.51 -2.50
C LYS A 23 9.80 -14.67 -3.30
N VAL A 24 10.20 -14.24 -4.49
CA VAL A 24 9.37 -13.44 -5.38
C VAL A 24 9.12 -14.08 -6.73
N CYS A 25 7.95 -13.79 -7.30
CA CYS A 25 7.60 -14.22 -8.66
C CYS A 25 8.00 -13.17 -9.70
N LYS A 26 7.91 -13.55 -10.97
CA LYS A 26 8.20 -12.68 -12.12
C LYS A 26 7.38 -11.39 -12.09
N GLU A 27 6.10 -11.48 -11.73
CA GLU A 27 5.17 -10.34 -11.70
C GLU A 27 5.55 -9.32 -10.62
N GLN A 28 6.08 -9.77 -9.47
CA GLN A 28 6.56 -8.86 -8.42
C GLN A 28 7.83 -8.12 -8.86
N LEU A 29 8.75 -8.78 -9.57
CA LEU A 29 9.92 -8.13 -10.17
C LEU A 29 9.51 -7.11 -11.23
N LEU A 30 8.51 -7.45 -12.07
CA LEU A 30 7.95 -6.52 -13.06
C LEU A 30 7.25 -5.33 -12.39
N LEU A 31 6.55 -5.54 -11.27
CA LEU A 31 5.94 -4.46 -10.49
C LEU A 31 7.01 -3.50 -9.95
N LYS A 32 8.08 -4.01 -9.36
CA LYS A 32 9.21 -3.19 -8.88
C LYS A 32 9.76 -2.31 -10.01
N LYS A 33 10.11 -2.93 -11.15
CA LYS A 33 10.62 -2.22 -12.33
C LYS A 33 9.63 -1.17 -12.85
N TYR A 34 8.35 -1.52 -12.95
CA TYR A 34 7.31 -0.59 -13.40
C TYR A 34 7.20 0.63 -12.48
N LEU A 35 7.23 0.43 -11.17
CA LEU A 35 7.18 1.52 -10.21
C LEU A 35 8.38 2.46 -10.38
N GLU A 36 9.60 1.91 -10.43
CA GLU A 36 10.84 2.67 -10.56
C GLU A 36 10.89 3.47 -11.86
N GLU A 37 10.52 2.86 -13.00
CA GLU A 37 10.67 3.48 -14.31
C GLU A 37 9.49 4.39 -14.69
N ARG A 38 8.27 4.07 -14.22
CA ARG A 38 7.03 4.67 -14.75
C ARG A 38 6.19 5.42 -13.75
N VAL A 39 6.37 5.19 -12.45
CA VAL A 39 5.52 5.80 -11.41
C VAL A 39 6.33 6.78 -10.60
N PHE A 40 7.49 6.36 -10.11
CA PHE A 40 8.32 7.16 -9.23
C PHE A 40 9.03 8.31 -9.94
N THR A 41 9.09 8.28 -11.28
CA THR A 41 9.62 9.34 -12.14
C THR A 41 8.58 10.39 -12.50
N ARG A 42 7.30 10.19 -12.13
CA ARG A 42 6.22 11.09 -12.51
C ARG A 42 6.12 12.31 -11.58
N GLU A 43 5.85 13.46 -12.19
CA GLU A 43 5.65 14.71 -11.46
C GLU A 43 4.18 15.05 -11.20
N ASP A 44 3.24 14.32 -11.81
CA ASP A 44 1.79 14.54 -11.67
C ASP A 44 1.13 13.65 -10.58
N ILE A 45 1.93 12.85 -9.87
CA ILE A 45 1.53 12.01 -8.75
C ILE A 45 2.14 12.54 -7.45
N TYR A 46 1.40 12.41 -6.34
CA TYR A 46 1.93 12.59 -4.99
C TYR A 46 1.65 11.35 -4.13
N PHE A 47 2.31 11.26 -2.97
CA PHE A 47 2.15 10.15 -2.04
C PHE A 47 1.53 10.64 -0.73
N ASP A 48 0.33 10.15 -0.42
CA ASP A 48 -0.40 10.47 0.81
C ASP A 48 0.09 9.60 1.98
N MET A 49 1.21 10.00 2.58
CA MET A 49 1.83 9.28 3.70
C MET A 49 0.88 9.15 4.89
N GLN A 50 0.12 10.20 5.22
CA GLN A 50 -0.76 10.19 6.38
C GLN A 50 -1.88 9.17 6.21
N MET A 51 -2.53 9.11 5.03
CA MET A 51 -3.58 8.13 4.79
C MET A 51 -3.05 6.69 4.87
N VAL A 52 -1.82 6.44 4.41
CA VAL A 52 -1.18 5.12 4.53
C VAL A 52 -0.91 4.78 6.01
N GLU A 53 -0.32 5.69 6.78
CA GLU A 53 -0.07 5.48 8.21
C GLU A 53 -1.37 5.28 9.00
N ASP A 54 -2.41 6.07 8.73
CA ASP A 54 -3.71 5.93 9.40
C ASP A 54 -4.35 4.58 9.06
N SER A 55 -4.23 4.12 7.81
CA SER A 55 -4.72 2.81 7.38
C SER A 55 -4.04 1.62 8.07
N ILE A 56 -2.86 1.84 8.66
CA ILE A 56 -2.10 0.84 9.41
C ILE A 56 -2.37 1.03 10.90
N ASN A 57 -2.19 2.23 11.43
CA ASN A 57 -2.15 2.43 12.88
C ASN A 57 -3.54 2.45 13.52
N ILE A 58 -4.57 2.88 12.81
CA ILE A 58 -5.93 2.92 13.37
C ILE A 58 -6.49 1.51 13.55
N PRO A 59 -6.52 0.63 12.53
CA PRO A 59 -7.03 -0.72 12.74
C PRO A 59 -6.14 -1.55 13.67
N ALA A 60 -4.82 -1.28 13.76
CA ALA A 60 -3.92 -2.01 14.65
C ALA A 60 -4.34 -1.99 16.13
N GLN A 61 -5.14 -1.00 16.55
CA GLN A 61 -5.69 -0.92 17.92
C GLN A 61 -6.83 -1.92 18.18
N TYR A 62 -7.44 -2.47 17.12
CA TYR A 62 -8.65 -3.29 17.18
C TYR A 62 -8.44 -4.73 16.74
N PHE A 63 -7.30 -5.06 16.13
CA PHE A 63 -6.99 -6.39 15.63
C PHE A 63 -5.92 -7.06 16.49
N PRO A 64 -6.00 -8.38 16.73
CA PRO A 64 -5.05 -9.11 17.58
C PRO A 64 -3.73 -9.48 16.84
N PHE A 65 -3.42 -8.78 15.76
CA PHE A 65 -2.26 -9.03 14.91
C PHE A 65 -1.79 -7.72 14.26
N GLU A 66 -0.58 -7.73 13.71
CA GLU A 66 -0.04 -6.62 12.92
C GLU A 66 0.02 -6.98 11.44
N LEU A 67 -0.07 -5.96 10.58
CA LEU A 67 0.18 -6.17 9.16
C LEU A 67 1.63 -6.59 8.89
N ILE A 68 1.79 -7.63 8.08
CA ILE A 68 3.10 -8.12 7.63
C ILE A 68 3.63 -7.28 6.45
N PRO A 69 4.92 -7.40 6.07
CA PRO A 69 5.55 -6.46 5.13
C PRO A 69 4.82 -6.27 3.79
N TRP A 70 4.31 -7.34 3.18
CA TRP A 70 3.58 -7.22 1.91
C TRP A 70 2.23 -6.50 2.08
N GLU A 71 1.55 -6.68 3.21
CA GLU A 71 0.28 -6.00 3.52
C GLU A 71 0.51 -4.50 3.70
N LYS A 72 1.55 -4.11 4.45
CA LYS A 72 1.99 -2.72 4.61
C LYS A 72 2.40 -2.10 3.27
N PHE A 73 3.07 -2.86 2.41
CA PHE A 73 3.41 -2.43 1.05
C PHE A 73 2.14 -2.19 0.20
N LEU A 74 1.13 -3.07 0.28
CA LEU A 74 -0.12 -2.87 -0.45
C LEU A 74 -0.93 -1.66 0.02
N GLN A 75 -0.82 -1.25 1.30
CA GLN A 75 -1.47 -0.01 1.76
C GLN A 75 -1.03 1.22 0.96
N CYS A 76 0.22 1.25 0.47
CA CYS A 76 0.73 2.31 -0.41
C CYS A 76 -0.11 2.46 -1.70
N PHE A 77 -0.60 1.34 -2.25
CA PHE A 77 -1.43 1.34 -3.46
C PHE A 77 -2.87 1.72 -3.18
N ILE A 78 -3.43 1.18 -2.09
CA ILE A 78 -4.84 1.38 -1.75
C ILE A 78 -5.10 2.83 -1.31
N TYR A 79 -4.11 3.48 -0.66
CA TYR A 79 -4.33 4.77 0.00
C TYR A 79 -3.32 5.87 -0.37
N GLY A 80 -2.11 5.51 -0.80
CA GLY A 80 -0.99 6.44 -0.92
C GLY A 80 -0.86 7.13 -2.28
N PHE A 81 -0.76 6.37 -3.37
CA PHE A 81 -0.52 6.96 -4.71
C PHE A 81 -1.75 7.70 -5.24
N ARG A 82 -1.63 9.03 -5.39
CA ARG A 82 -2.74 9.90 -5.82
C ARG A 82 -2.35 10.88 -6.91
N TRP A 83 -3.29 11.16 -7.80
CA TRP A 83 -3.13 12.19 -8.82
C TRP A 83 -3.16 13.58 -8.17
N LYS A 84 -2.21 14.45 -8.52
CA LYS A 84 -2.21 15.85 -8.03
C LYS A 84 -3.43 16.63 -8.52
N LYS A 85 -3.96 16.28 -9.69
CA LYS A 85 -5.08 16.96 -10.36
C LYS A 85 -6.36 16.96 -9.51
N ASP A 86 -6.72 15.83 -8.92
CA ASP A 86 -8.02 15.64 -8.29
C ASP A 86 -7.99 14.78 -7.01
N LYS A 87 -6.78 14.42 -6.54
CA LYS A 87 -6.55 13.60 -5.34
C LYS A 87 -7.09 12.18 -5.42
N THR A 88 -7.53 11.72 -6.59
CA THR A 88 -8.01 10.34 -6.79
C THR A 88 -6.84 9.35 -6.80
N LEU A 89 -7.14 8.07 -6.53
CA LEU A 89 -6.13 7.01 -6.53
C LEU A 89 -5.57 6.76 -7.93
N VAL A 90 -4.25 6.61 -8.02
CA VAL A 90 -3.56 6.19 -9.26
C VAL A 90 -3.90 4.75 -9.58
N PHE A 91 -3.93 3.89 -8.56
CA PHE A 91 -4.24 2.47 -8.67
C PHE A 91 -5.62 2.21 -8.07
N ASN A 92 -6.65 2.15 -8.92
CA ASN A 92 -8.02 1.83 -8.51
C ASN A 92 -8.38 0.34 -8.67
N ARG A 93 -7.48 -0.46 -9.22
CA ARG A 93 -7.64 -1.90 -9.40
C ARG A 93 -6.30 -2.61 -9.25
N TYR A 94 -6.28 -3.66 -8.45
CA TYR A 94 -5.12 -4.54 -8.28
C TYR A 94 -5.57 -5.99 -8.14
N LEU A 95 -4.68 -6.91 -8.48
CA LEU A 95 -4.89 -8.36 -8.35
C LEU A 95 -3.88 -8.90 -7.35
N SER A 96 -4.37 -9.57 -6.31
CA SER A 96 -3.55 -10.27 -5.34
C SER A 96 -3.83 -11.78 -5.39
N LEU A 97 -3.05 -12.50 -6.20
CA LEU A 97 -3.19 -13.95 -6.39
C LEU A 97 -2.37 -14.71 -5.35
N MET A 98 -3.03 -15.31 -4.35
CA MET A 98 -2.35 -15.94 -3.21
C MET A 98 -3.05 -17.21 -2.71
N GLY A 99 -2.24 -18.20 -2.30
CA GLY A 99 -2.69 -19.44 -1.67
C GLY A 99 -3.39 -19.26 -0.31
N ARG A 100 -3.89 -20.36 0.27
CA ARG A 100 -4.44 -20.35 1.64
C ARG A 100 -3.34 -20.14 2.68
N GLY A 101 -3.72 -19.65 3.85
CA GLY A 101 -2.79 -19.45 4.99
C GLY A 101 -1.99 -18.15 4.95
N ASN A 102 -2.07 -17.35 3.87
CA ASN A 102 -1.30 -16.11 3.74
C ASN A 102 -1.99 -14.86 4.33
N GLY A 103 -2.93 -14.99 5.27
CA GLY A 103 -3.54 -13.81 5.94
C GLY A 103 -4.54 -12.97 5.11
N LYS A 104 -4.73 -13.23 3.81
CA LYS A 104 -5.53 -12.37 2.90
C LYS A 104 -6.95 -11.99 3.38
N THR A 105 -7.63 -12.87 4.12
CA THR A 105 -8.96 -12.57 4.68
C THR A 105 -8.87 -11.57 5.83
N GLY A 106 -7.87 -11.74 6.71
CA GLY A 106 -7.60 -10.77 7.79
C GLY A 106 -7.22 -9.41 7.24
N PHE A 107 -6.39 -9.37 6.20
CA PHE A 107 -6.05 -8.13 5.49
C PHE A 107 -7.27 -7.45 4.86
N ALA A 108 -8.21 -8.21 4.28
CA ALA A 108 -9.45 -7.64 3.77
C ALA A 108 -10.31 -7.05 4.90
N SER A 109 -10.44 -7.76 6.03
CA SER A 109 -11.16 -7.24 7.21
C SER A 109 -10.51 -5.96 7.77
N TRP A 110 -9.18 -5.89 7.80
CA TRP A 110 -8.42 -4.72 8.22
C TRP A 110 -8.77 -3.49 7.36
N ASN A 111 -8.79 -3.66 6.04
CA ASN A 111 -9.14 -2.60 5.11
C ASN A 111 -10.61 -2.21 5.24
N ASN A 112 -11.52 -3.18 5.31
CA ASN A 112 -12.94 -2.91 5.52
C ASN A 112 -13.17 -2.08 6.78
N PHE A 113 -12.46 -2.37 7.87
CA PHE A 113 -12.54 -1.58 9.09
C PHE A 113 -12.08 -0.14 8.85
N PHE A 114 -10.89 0.07 8.28
CA PHE A 114 -10.38 1.43 8.04
C PHE A 114 -11.28 2.27 7.15
N LEU A 115 -11.84 1.67 6.09
CA LEU A 115 -12.75 2.33 5.15
C LEU A 115 -14.04 2.84 5.81
N LEU A 116 -14.45 2.24 6.93
CA LEU A 116 -15.61 2.67 7.72
C LEU A 116 -15.28 3.78 8.73
N THR A 117 -14.01 4.10 8.93
CA THR A 117 -13.60 5.15 9.88
C THR A 117 -13.79 6.54 9.28
N ALA A 118 -14.09 7.54 10.13
CA ALA A 118 -14.16 8.93 9.71
C ALA A 118 -12.86 9.43 9.05
N LYS A 119 -11.71 8.83 9.39
CA LYS A 119 -10.41 9.17 8.82
C LYS A 119 -10.26 8.77 7.35
N HIS A 120 -11.04 7.82 6.86
CA HIS A 120 -11.09 7.54 5.42
C HIS A 120 -11.62 8.74 4.60
N GLY A 121 -12.44 9.60 5.22
CA GLY A 121 -12.83 10.89 4.65
C GLY A 121 -13.92 10.80 3.58
N ILE A 122 -14.88 9.88 3.75
CA ILE A 122 -16.08 9.82 2.89
C ILE A 122 -16.88 11.12 3.09
N LYS A 123 -17.20 11.81 1.99
CA LYS A 123 -18.01 13.04 2.03
C LYS A 123 -19.39 12.74 2.60
N ASN A 124 -19.87 13.59 3.51
CA ASN A 124 -21.16 13.46 4.19
C ASN A 124 -21.28 12.19 5.04
N TYR A 125 -20.15 11.68 5.52
CA TYR A 125 -20.09 10.61 6.51
C TYR A 125 -19.89 11.26 7.89
N ASP A 126 -20.92 12.00 8.31
CA ASP A 126 -21.05 12.66 9.61
C ASP A 126 -21.71 11.70 10.62
#